data_AF-A0A0C9W6M5-F1
#
_entry.id   AF-A0A0C9W6M5-F1
#
_cell.length_a   1.000
_cell.length_b   1.000
_cell.length_c   1.000
_cell.angle_alpha   90.00
_cell.angle_beta   90.00
_cell.angle_gamma   90.00
#
_symmetry.space_group_name_H-M   'P 1'
#
loop_
_entity.id
_entity.type
_entity.pdbx_description
1 polymer ?
#
loop_
_entity_poly.entity_id
_entity_poly.type
_entity_poly.pdbx_seq_one_letter_code
_entity_poly.pdbx_strand_id
1 'polypeptide(L)'
;MATPTIASANSTGTLCTSREQDIPKAKDANMFFRRQMSLREVPDMRLRFTAIKRLQNTLRSGMLTSKFLRKHFHEAVREVTTLNAELTIIKEQYHLSDEDFVRFHAKERKYLDSLKQPPIRDELLIRYVDVLDELEKRWVEWDSARGAANNALTEIPSGSLEELNSTLMCARIRIDTSYVKLQNVETLAAQLEGCLNIQPRWEIGSDEYNRYQKEATLVKYRTALDELERLVVMRLFELSKLSMSGTDWAKPAHREATTKYFKLQ
;
A
#
# COMPACT_ATOMS: atom_id res chain seq x y z
N MET A 1 -20.82 -0.85 -47.33
CA MET A 1 -20.82 -1.90 -48.38
C MET A 1 -19.66 -2.83 -48.06
N ALA A 2 -19.78 -4.13 -47.82
CA ALA A 2 -20.89 -5.06 -47.90
C ALA A 2 -20.56 -6.27 -46.99
N THR A 3 -21.55 -6.77 -46.26
CA THR A 3 -21.65 -8.18 -45.81
C THR A 3 -22.01 -9.07 -47.00
N PRO A 4 -21.59 -10.35 -46.99
CA PRO A 4 -22.56 -11.45 -47.03
C PRO A 4 -22.12 -12.63 -46.11
N THR A 5 -22.96 -13.44 -45.45
CA THR A 5 -24.20 -14.19 -45.78
C THR A 5 -23.96 -15.63 -46.26
N ILE A 6 -24.20 -16.59 -45.33
CA ILE A 6 -24.95 -17.87 -45.38
C ILE A 6 -24.53 -19.02 -46.35
N ALA A 7 -24.36 -20.23 -45.76
CA ALA A 7 -24.96 -21.54 -46.15
C ALA A 7 -24.56 -22.57 -45.05
N SER A 8 -25.42 -23.26 -44.29
CA SER A 8 -26.55 -24.19 -44.56
C SER A 8 -26.18 -25.45 -45.33
N ALA A 9 -26.15 -26.59 -44.63
CA ALA A 9 -26.55 -27.90 -45.16
C ALA A 9 -27.02 -28.81 -44.01
N ASN A 10 -28.29 -29.22 -44.11
CA ASN A 10 -28.99 -30.19 -43.26
C ASN A 10 -28.98 -31.58 -43.93
N SER A 11 -29.41 -32.58 -43.14
CA SER A 11 -30.07 -33.85 -43.54
C SER A 11 -29.09 -34.99 -43.89
N THR A 12 -29.28 -36.25 -43.48
CA THR A 12 -30.52 -37.03 -43.46
C THR A 12 -30.35 -38.34 -42.67
N GLY A 13 -31.41 -38.76 -41.96
CA GLY A 13 -31.92 -40.15 -41.79
C GLY A 13 -30.98 -41.23 -41.21
N THR A 14 -31.40 -42.03 -40.24
CA THR A 14 -32.43 -43.06 -40.49
C THR A 14 -33.08 -43.55 -39.20
N LEU A 15 -34.39 -43.75 -39.31
CA LEU A 15 -35.38 -44.31 -38.40
C LEU A 15 -35.19 -45.80 -38.06
N CYS A 16 -35.84 -46.20 -36.96
CA CYS A 16 -36.60 -47.45 -36.70
C CYS A 16 -36.08 -48.24 -35.50
N THR A 17 -36.88 -48.84 -34.60
CA THR A 17 -38.32 -48.93 -34.27
C THR A 17 -38.29 -49.78 -32.99
N SER A 18 -38.78 -49.30 -31.85
CA SER A 18 -40.16 -49.49 -31.35
C SER A 18 -40.30 -50.68 -30.40
N ARG A 19 -40.86 -50.37 -29.22
CA ARG A 19 -41.82 -51.18 -28.44
C ARG A 19 -41.29 -52.49 -27.83
N GLU A 20 -41.71 -52.93 -26.65
CA GLU A 20 -43.04 -52.79 -26.04
C GLU A 20 -42.99 -53.18 -24.54
N GLN A 21 -43.75 -52.45 -23.70
CA GLN A 21 -44.52 -52.92 -22.52
C GLN A 21 -43.76 -53.55 -21.31
N ASP A 22 -44.03 -53.26 -20.03
CA ASP A 22 -45.27 -52.84 -19.36
C ASP A 22 -45.02 -52.10 -18.01
N ILE A 23 -46.05 -51.33 -17.63
CA ILE A 23 -46.24 -50.45 -16.45
C ILE A 23 -46.89 -51.28 -15.31
N PRO A 24 -46.61 -51.08 -13.99
CA PRO A 24 -47.32 -50.05 -13.21
C PRO A 24 -46.51 -49.28 -12.15
N LYS A 25 -46.61 -47.96 -12.31
CA LYS A 25 -47.18 -46.99 -11.37
C LYS A 25 -46.73 -47.05 -9.90
N ALA A 26 -46.19 -45.90 -9.51
CA ALA A 26 -46.10 -45.39 -8.15
C ALA A 26 -47.38 -45.59 -7.32
N LYS A 27 -47.14 -45.68 -6.00
CA LYS A 27 -48.08 -45.79 -4.86
C LYS A 27 -48.39 -47.24 -4.49
N ASP A 28 -47.66 -47.75 -3.48
CA ASP A 28 -48.20 -48.61 -2.39
C ASP A 28 -47.17 -49.51 -1.66
N ALA A 29 -45.88 -49.44 -1.99
CA ALA A 29 -44.85 -50.03 -1.11
C ALA A 29 -44.49 -49.14 0.10
N ASN A 30 -45.21 -48.03 0.28
CA ASN A 30 -45.09 -47.13 1.44
C ASN A 30 -46.00 -47.55 2.62
N MET A 31 -46.64 -48.73 2.54
CA MET A 31 -47.70 -49.10 3.49
C MET A 31 -47.61 -50.52 4.08
N PHE A 32 -46.48 -51.24 3.94
CA PHE A 32 -46.35 -52.58 4.55
C PHE A 32 -45.04 -52.88 5.30
N PHE A 33 -44.15 -51.90 5.47
CA PHE A 33 -43.05 -51.96 6.45
C PHE A 33 -43.21 -50.89 7.54
N ARG A 34 -44.47 -50.63 7.94
CA ARG A 34 -44.81 -49.70 9.02
C ARG A 34 -45.92 -50.26 9.93
N ARG A 35 -45.78 -51.53 10.32
CA ARG A 35 -46.41 -52.20 11.49
C ARG A 35 -45.84 -53.63 11.51
N GLN A 36 -44.69 -53.91 12.12
CA GLN A 36 -44.33 -53.73 13.52
C GLN A 36 -42.81 -53.47 13.65
N MET A 37 -42.45 -52.32 14.21
CA MET A 37 -41.21 -51.98 14.94
C MET A 37 -41.15 -50.45 15.00
N SER A 38 -42.13 -49.83 15.68
CA SER A 38 -42.09 -48.38 15.92
C SER A 38 -41.10 -48.10 17.06
N LEU A 39 -39.92 -47.65 16.64
CA LEU A 39 -39.24 -46.47 17.16
C LEU A 39 -39.12 -46.40 18.69
N ARG A 40 -38.11 -47.08 19.22
CA ARG A 40 -37.07 -46.43 20.04
C ARG A 40 -35.75 -47.10 19.66
N GLU A 41 -34.75 -46.26 19.39
CA GLU A 41 -33.34 -46.64 19.34
C GLU A 41 -32.76 -47.21 18.02
N VAL A 42 -32.86 -46.47 16.91
CA VAL A 42 -31.81 -46.50 15.85
C VAL A 42 -31.07 -45.16 15.69
N PRO A 43 -30.54 -44.53 16.76
CA PRO A 43 -29.58 -43.42 16.63
C PRO A 43 -28.13 -43.90 16.45
N ASP A 44 -27.82 -45.17 16.74
CA ASP A 44 -26.43 -45.59 16.96
C ASP A 44 -25.60 -45.80 15.66
N MET A 45 -26.19 -46.35 14.58
CA MET A 45 -25.41 -46.66 13.37
C MET A 45 -24.99 -45.41 12.55
N ARG A 46 -25.85 -44.39 12.46
CA ARG A 46 -25.51 -43.12 11.76
C ARG A 46 -24.47 -42.30 12.53
N LEU A 47 -24.51 -42.35 13.87
CA LEU A 47 -23.50 -41.74 14.73
C LEU A 47 -22.14 -42.43 14.57
N ARG A 48 -22.11 -43.77 14.50
CA ARG A 48 -20.88 -44.53 14.26
C ARG A 48 -20.26 -44.24 12.89
N PHE A 49 -21.06 -44.18 11.81
CA PHE A 49 -20.53 -43.85 10.48
C PHE A 49 -20.01 -42.41 10.35
N THR A 50 -20.65 -41.45 11.03
CA THR A 50 -20.18 -40.05 11.04
C THR A 50 -18.94 -39.88 11.92
N ALA A 51 -18.84 -40.62 13.04
CA ALA A 51 -17.63 -40.67 13.87
C ALA A 51 -16.43 -41.28 13.13
N ILE A 52 -16.64 -42.38 12.38
CA ILE A 52 -15.59 -43.02 11.57
C ILE A 52 -15.12 -42.09 10.44
N LYS A 53 -16.06 -41.41 9.74
CA LYS A 53 -15.70 -40.42 8.71
C LYS A 53 -14.93 -39.22 9.29
N ARG A 54 -15.31 -38.74 10.48
CA ARG A 54 -14.58 -37.67 11.18
C ARG A 54 -13.17 -38.12 11.55
N LEU A 55 -13.00 -39.29 12.16
CA LEU A 55 -11.69 -39.85 12.51
C LEU A 55 -10.80 -40.04 11.28
N GLN A 56 -11.35 -40.57 10.17
CA GLN A 56 -10.60 -40.69 8.92
C GLN A 56 -10.20 -39.33 8.34
N ASN A 57 -11.06 -38.31 8.42
CA ASN A 57 -10.72 -36.97 7.96
C ASN A 57 -9.70 -36.27 8.86
N THR A 58 -9.78 -36.45 10.18
CA THR A 58 -8.80 -35.92 11.14
C THR A 58 -7.45 -36.61 11.01
N LEU A 59 -7.41 -37.94 10.82
CA LEU A 59 -6.18 -38.68 10.53
C LEU A 59 -5.58 -38.31 9.18
N ARG A 60 -6.41 -38.14 8.13
CA ARG A 60 -5.96 -37.73 6.81
C ARG A 60 -5.46 -36.29 6.82
N SER A 61 -6.12 -35.38 7.54
CA SER A 61 -5.68 -34.00 7.79
C SER A 61 -4.38 -33.95 8.59
N GLY A 62 -4.25 -34.74 9.67
CA GLY A 62 -3.03 -34.89 10.47
C GLY A 62 -1.85 -35.47 9.69
N MET A 63 -2.10 -36.43 8.80
CA MET A 63 -1.09 -36.95 7.87
C MET A 63 -0.68 -35.92 6.81
N LEU A 64 -1.61 -35.09 6.35
CA LEU A 64 -1.32 -34.02 5.39
C LEU A 64 -0.50 -32.91 6.04
N THR A 65 -0.80 -32.50 7.27
CA THR A 65 0.01 -31.54 8.03
C THR A 65 1.37 -32.10 8.40
N SER A 66 1.47 -33.37 8.81
CA SER A 66 2.76 -34.02 9.06
C SER A 66 3.64 -34.09 7.80
N LYS A 67 3.06 -34.47 6.64
CA LYS A 67 3.77 -34.48 5.36
C LYS A 67 4.19 -33.08 4.92
N PHE A 68 3.33 -32.08 5.12
CA PHE A 68 3.61 -30.68 4.83
C PHE A 68 4.77 -30.16 5.68
N LEU A 69 4.70 -30.34 7.00
CA LEU A 69 5.77 -29.94 7.93
C LEU A 69 7.09 -30.64 7.59
N ARG A 70 7.07 -31.94 7.32
CA ARG A 70 8.27 -32.68 6.93
C ARG A 70 8.87 -32.17 5.63
N LYS A 71 8.03 -31.83 4.65
CA LYS A 71 8.48 -31.26 3.36
C LYS A 71 9.15 -29.90 3.59
N HIS A 72 8.48 -28.99 4.28
CA HIS A 72 9.03 -27.65 4.55
C HIS A 72 10.27 -27.70 5.45
N PHE A 73 10.33 -28.63 6.40
CA PHE A 73 11.52 -28.86 7.19
C PHE A 73 12.70 -29.33 6.33
N HIS A 74 12.50 -30.28 5.42
CA HIS A 74 13.56 -30.68 4.49
C HIS A 74 13.95 -29.58 3.51
N GLU A 75 12.99 -28.78 3.05
CA GLU A 75 13.23 -27.63 2.18
C GLU A 75 14.09 -26.59 2.89
N ALA A 76 13.74 -26.22 4.13
CA ALA A 76 14.52 -25.30 4.96
C ALA A 76 15.91 -25.86 5.28
N VAL A 77 16.04 -27.15 5.63
CA VAL A 77 17.35 -27.78 5.86
C VAL A 77 18.20 -27.72 4.60
N ARG A 78 17.61 -28.03 3.43
CA ARG A 78 18.32 -27.95 2.15
C ARG A 78 18.79 -26.53 1.86
N GLU A 79 17.92 -25.54 2.03
CA GLU A 79 18.27 -24.12 1.85
C GLU A 79 19.40 -23.69 2.79
N VAL A 80 19.33 -24.04 4.08
CA VAL A 80 20.39 -23.74 5.05
C VAL A 80 21.70 -24.39 4.64
N THR A 81 21.69 -25.64 4.18
CA THR A 81 22.93 -26.30 3.72
C THR A 81 23.52 -25.63 2.48
N THR A 82 22.69 -25.26 1.51
CA THR A 82 23.12 -24.58 0.28
C THR A 82 23.69 -23.20 0.60
N LEU A 83 22.95 -22.38 1.35
CA LEU A 83 23.36 -21.02 1.72
C LEU A 83 24.62 -21.02 2.57
N ASN A 84 24.80 -21.99 3.48
CA ASN A 84 26.04 -22.09 4.25
C ASN A 84 27.25 -22.41 3.37
N ALA A 85 27.09 -23.27 2.35
CA ALA A 85 28.17 -23.56 1.40
C ALA A 85 28.53 -22.32 0.58
N GLU A 86 27.53 -21.61 0.04
CA GLU A 86 27.72 -20.35 -0.70
C GLU A 86 28.37 -19.27 0.17
N LEU A 87 27.93 -19.13 1.43
CA LEU A 87 28.47 -18.19 2.39
C LEU A 87 29.94 -18.50 2.72
N THR A 88 30.31 -19.78 2.79
CA THR A 88 31.70 -20.21 3.00
C THR A 88 32.59 -19.78 1.83
N ILE A 89 32.13 -19.99 0.59
CA ILE A 89 32.84 -19.54 -0.61
C ILE A 89 33.04 -18.01 -0.60
N ILE A 90 32.00 -17.25 -0.25
CA ILE A 90 32.08 -15.78 -0.17
C ILE A 90 33.04 -15.35 0.95
N LYS A 91 33.00 -16.00 2.11
CA LYS A 91 33.92 -15.75 3.22
C LYS A 91 35.37 -15.95 2.79
N GLU A 92 35.66 -17.03 2.09
CA GLU A 92 37.01 -17.31 1.56
C GLU A 92 37.43 -16.28 0.51
N GLN A 93 36.55 -15.95 -0.43
CA GLN A 93 36.81 -15.00 -1.51
C GLN A 93 37.13 -13.59 -1.01
N TYR A 94 36.42 -13.11 0.02
CA TYR A 94 36.56 -11.76 0.56
C TYR A 94 37.34 -11.71 1.89
N HIS A 95 37.92 -12.84 2.30
CA HIS A 95 38.63 -12.99 3.58
C HIS A 95 37.82 -12.50 4.78
N LEU A 96 36.54 -12.88 4.82
CA LEU A 96 35.60 -12.51 5.88
C LEU A 96 35.51 -13.60 6.96
N SER A 97 35.49 -13.15 8.21
CA SER A 97 35.23 -13.93 9.41
C SER A 97 33.77 -13.75 9.87
N ASP A 98 33.31 -14.60 10.80
CA ASP A 98 31.99 -14.44 11.42
C ASP A 98 31.88 -13.14 12.23
N GLU A 99 33.00 -12.70 12.83
CA GLU A 99 33.11 -11.44 13.55
C GLU A 99 32.90 -10.22 12.65
N ASP A 100 33.24 -10.33 11.36
CA ASP A 100 33.05 -9.23 10.41
C ASP A 100 31.57 -8.95 10.17
N PHE A 101 30.70 -9.96 10.17
CA PHE A 101 29.25 -9.78 10.04
C PHE A 101 28.66 -9.07 11.25
N VAL A 102 29.09 -9.42 12.45
CA VAL A 102 28.69 -8.71 13.69
C VAL A 102 29.10 -7.25 13.61
N ARG A 103 30.33 -6.99 13.13
CA ARG A 103 30.84 -5.64 12.93
C ARG A 103 30.08 -4.89 11.83
N PHE A 104 29.74 -5.53 10.72
CA PHE A 104 28.95 -4.91 9.64
C PHE A 104 27.57 -4.52 10.14
N HIS A 105 26.89 -5.40 10.86
CA HIS A 105 25.60 -5.09 11.45
C HIS A 105 25.69 -3.93 12.46
N ALA A 106 26.74 -3.86 13.28
CA ALA A 106 26.96 -2.72 14.18
C ALA A 106 27.24 -1.41 13.42
N LYS A 107 28.03 -1.47 12.34
CA LYS A 107 28.33 -0.32 11.47
C LYS A 107 27.08 0.16 10.73
N GLU A 108 26.30 -0.77 10.18
CA GLU A 108 25.05 -0.49 9.49
C GLU A 108 24.04 0.14 10.44
N ARG A 109 23.87 -0.41 11.66
CA ARG A 109 23.02 0.20 12.69
C ARG A 109 23.46 1.62 13.01
N LYS A 110 24.76 1.84 13.24
CA LYS A 110 25.30 3.18 13.51
C LYS A 110 25.08 4.15 12.34
N TYR A 111 25.25 3.67 11.10
CA TYR A 111 25.01 4.44 9.89
C TYR A 111 23.53 4.81 9.75
N LEU A 112 22.64 3.84 9.89
CA LEU A 112 21.19 4.06 9.86
C LEU A 112 20.75 4.99 11.00
N ASP A 113 21.34 4.88 12.19
CA ASP A 113 21.06 5.80 13.30
C ASP A 113 21.55 7.22 13.00
N SER A 114 22.66 7.39 12.28
CA SER A 114 23.12 8.70 11.81
C SER A 114 22.26 9.31 10.71
N LEU A 115 21.48 8.50 10.00
CA LEU A 115 20.54 8.94 8.96
C LEU A 115 19.16 9.34 9.53
N LYS A 116 18.83 8.95 10.76
CA LYS A 116 17.44 8.97 11.25
C LYS A 116 16.85 10.36 11.47
N GLN A 117 17.65 11.43 11.59
CA GLN A 117 17.17 12.82 11.52
C GLN A 117 18.32 13.82 11.63
N PRO A 118 18.21 15.02 11.03
CA PRO A 118 19.07 16.14 11.36
C PRO A 118 19.00 16.42 12.87
N PRO A 119 20.08 16.92 13.51
CA PRO A 119 19.99 17.41 14.88
C PRO A 119 18.79 18.35 15.03
N ILE A 120 18.02 18.23 16.13
CA ILE A 120 16.82 19.07 16.39
C ILE A 120 17.10 20.56 16.15
N ARG A 121 18.32 21.01 16.44
CA ARG A 121 18.77 22.38 16.19
C ARG A 121 18.78 22.73 14.70
N ASP A 122 19.26 21.86 13.83
CA ASP A 122 19.29 22.09 12.38
C ASP A 122 17.87 22.07 11.79
N GLU A 123 16.97 21.23 12.30
CA GLU A 123 15.56 21.26 11.92
C GLU A 123 14.90 22.60 12.29
N LEU A 124 15.19 23.12 13.48
CA LEU A 124 14.71 24.43 13.92
C LEU A 124 15.29 25.57 13.06
N LEU A 125 16.55 25.47 12.62
CA LEU A 125 17.18 26.46 11.73
C LEU A 125 16.60 26.42 10.32
N ILE A 126 16.33 25.23 9.79
CA ILE A 126 15.60 25.05 8.52
C ILE A 126 14.20 25.68 8.62
N ARG A 127 13.48 25.38 9.70
CA ARG A 127 12.16 25.97 9.96
C ARG A 127 12.22 27.48 10.12
N TYR A 128 13.27 28.00 10.76
CA TYR A 128 13.48 29.44 10.90
C TYR A 128 13.64 30.12 9.54
N VAL A 129 14.42 29.53 8.62
CA VAL A 129 14.54 30.05 7.25
C VAL A 129 13.18 30.03 6.52
N ASP A 130 12.42 28.94 6.61
CA ASP A 130 11.07 28.89 6.01
C ASP A 130 10.15 29.98 6.62
N VAL A 131 10.30 30.31 7.91
CA VAL A 131 9.54 31.37 8.59
C VAL A 131 9.96 32.76 8.13
N LEU A 132 11.26 33.00 7.89
CA LEU A 132 11.74 34.26 7.32
C LEU A 132 11.21 34.47 5.90
N ASP A 133 11.19 33.42 5.07
CA ASP A 133 10.59 33.48 3.73
C ASP A 133 9.09 33.80 3.79
N GLU A 134 8.38 33.24 4.77
CA GLU A 134 6.96 33.51 4.97
C GLU A 134 6.73 34.93 5.49
N LEU A 135 7.61 35.44 6.37
CA LEU A 135 7.54 36.79 6.92
C LEU A 135 7.61 37.84 5.82
N GLU A 136 8.56 37.69 4.90
CA GLU A 136 8.71 38.56 3.73
C GLU A 136 7.43 38.56 2.86
N LYS A 137 6.88 37.36 2.59
CA LYS A 137 5.63 37.24 1.83
C LYS A 137 4.45 37.93 2.51
N ARG A 138 4.29 37.76 3.83
CA ARG A 138 3.20 38.41 4.59
C ARG A 138 3.38 39.92 4.67
N TRP A 139 4.63 40.38 4.71
CA TRP A 139 4.93 41.81 4.69
C TRP A 139 4.48 42.44 3.36
N VAL A 140 4.82 41.81 2.24
CA VAL A 140 4.37 42.23 0.90
C VAL A 140 2.84 42.15 0.76
N GLU A 141 2.20 41.10 1.29
CA GLU A 141 0.73 40.96 1.29
C GLU A 141 0.06 42.12 2.05
N TRP A 142 0.56 42.44 3.24
CA TRP A 142 0.04 43.54 4.05
C TRP A 142 0.29 44.90 3.40
N ASP A 143 1.48 45.14 2.86
CA ASP A 143 1.81 46.40 2.19
C ASP A 143 0.93 46.62 0.94
N SER A 144 0.70 45.55 0.17
CA SER A 144 -0.25 45.57 -0.96
C SER A 144 -1.69 45.85 -0.52
N ALA A 145 -2.17 45.20 0.55
CA ALA A 145 -3.50 45.46 1.10
C ALA A 145 -3.66 46.90 1.59
N ARG A 146 -2.62 47.44 2.22
CA ARG A 146 -2.55 48.82 2.67
C ARG A 146 -2.54 49.80 1.49
N GLY A 147 -1.76 49.52 0.45
CA GLY A 147 -1.74 50.29 -0.78
C GLY A 147 -3.10 50.31 -1.48
N ALA A 148 -3.76 49.16 -1.60
CA ALA A 148 -5.10 49.06 -2.18
C ALA A 148 -6.15 49.85 -1.39
N ALA A 149 -6.07 49.83 -0.05
CA ALA A 149 -6.95 50.62 0.81
C ALA A 149 -6.71 52.13 0.67
N ASN A 150 -5.45 52.55 0.58
CA ASN A 150 -5.11 53.96 0.34
C ASN A 150 -5.65 54.42 -1.02
N ASN A 151 -5.51 53.60 -2.06
CA ASN A 151 -6.06 53.90 -3.38
C ASN A 151 -7.58 54.07 -3.33
N ALA A 152 -8.29 53.18 -2.62
CA ALA A 152 -9.73 53.27 -2.43
C ALA A 152 -10.18 54.53 -1.68
N LEU A 153 -9.31 55.15 -0.86
CA LEU A 153 -9.58 56.42 -0.18
C LEU A 153 -9.27 57.64 -1.06
N THR A 154 -8.35 57.52 -2.02
CA THR A 154 -7.91 58.62 -2.89
C THR A 154 -8.64 58.69 -4.23
N GLU A 155 -9.21 57.59 -4.70
CA GLU A 155 -10.00 57.57 -5.92
C GLU A 155 -11.31 58.36 -5.73
N ILE A 156 -11.62 59.24 -6.69
CA ILE A 156 -12.86 60.04 -6.68
C ILE A 156 -14.04 59.04 -6.73
N PRO A 157 -14.90 58.98 -5.70
CA PRO A 157 -15.97 58.01 -5.65
C PRO A 157 -16.89 58.12 -6.86
N SER A 158 -16.82 57.13 -7.74
CA SER A 158 -17.66 57.00 -8.92
C SER A 158 -18.60 55.81 -8.69
N GLY A 159 -19.55 55.95 -7.77
CA GLY A 159 -20.44 54.86 -7.36
C GLY A 159 -21.50 55.29 -6.35
N SER A 160 -22.43 54.38 -6.06
CA SER A 160 -23.44 54.58 -5.01
C SER A 160 -22.81 54.56 -3.62
N LEU A 161 -23.50 55.17 -2.64
CA LEU A 161 -23.05 55.18 -1.24
C LEU A 161 -22.86 53.77 -0.66
N GLU A 162 -23.72 52.83 -1.06
CA GLU A 162 -23.67 51.42 -0.66
C GLU A 162 -22.38 50.74 -1.15
N GLU A 163 -22.00 50.98 -2.41
CA GLU A 163 -20.80 50.42 -3.04
C GLU A 163 -19.53 50.99 -2.41
N LEU A 164 -19.52 52.29 -2.09
CA LEU A 164 -18.41 52.92 -1.38
C LEU A 164 -18.23 52.31 0.03
N ASN A 165 -19.32 52.19 0.79
CA ASN A 165 -19.26 51.63 2.13
C ASN A 165 -18.79 50.16 2.10
N SER A 166 -19.29 49.36 1.15
CA SER A 166 -18.85 47.98 0.93
C SER A 166 -17.36 47.89 0.59
N THR A 167 -16.86 48.77 -0.29
CA THR A 167 -15.46 48.83 -0.69
C THR A 167 -14.54 49.17 0.48
N LEU A 168 -14.92 50.17 1.30
CA LEU A 168 -14.18 50.56 2.48
C LEU A 168 -14.16 49.45 3.56
N MET A 169 -15.30 48.80 3.79
CA MET A 169 -15.37 47.67 4.72
C MET A 169 -14.50 46.51 4.25
N CYS A 170 -14.51 46.19 2.95
CA CYS A 170 -13.65 45.15 2.39
C CYS A 170 -12.16 45.51 2.52
N ALA A 171 -11.79 46.76 2.24
CA ALA A 171 -10.42 47.24 2.40
C ALA A 171 -9.93 47.12 3.85
N ARG A 172 -10.76 47.54 4.81
CA ARG A 172 -10.49 47.39 6.25
C ARG A 172 -10.28 45.93 6.64
N ILE A 173 -11.21 45.05 6.28
CA ILE A 173 -11.12 43.62 6.60
C ILE A 173 -9.83 43.01 6.03
N ARG A 174 -9.45 43.39 4.80
CA ARG A 174 -8.21 42.91 4.16
C ARG A 174 -6.96 43.38 4.89
N ILE A 175 -6.89 44.65 5.31
CA ILE A 175 -5.77 45.16 6.12
C ILE A 175 -5.70 44.41 7.46
N ASP A 176 -6.81 44.32 8.19
CA ASP A 176 -6.84 43.70 9.51
C ASP A 176 -6.43 42.22 9.41
N THR A 177 -6.95 41.50 8.40
CA THR A 177 -6.62 40.08 8.18
C THR A 177 -5.15 39.88 7.80
N SER A 178 -4.61 40.69 6.88
CA SER A 178 -3.20 40.59 6.47
C SER A 178 -2.25 40.99 7.59
N TYR A 179 -2.62 41.97 8.41
CA TYR A 179 -1.84 42.39 9.58
C TYR A 179 -1.78 41.29 10.66
N VAL A 180 -2.91 40.65 10.98
CA VAL A 180 -2.94 39.52 11.92
C VAL A 180 -2.06 38.37 11.42
N LYS A 181 -2.10 38.06 10.12
CA LYS A 181 -1.21 37.06 9.50
C LYS A 181 0.27 37.42 9.66
N LEU A 182 0.63 38.69 9.44
CA LEU A 182 1.99 39.19 9.61
C LEU A 182 2.45 39.06 11.07
N GLN A 183 1.62 39.50 12.02
CA GLN A 183 1.92 39.43 13.45
C GLN A 183 2.12 37.99 13.94
N ASN A 184 1.34 37.04 13.43
CA ASN A 184 1.49 35.62 13.76
C ASN A 184 2.86 35.07 13.32
N VAL A 185 3.30 35.43 12.12
CA VAL A 185 4.61 35.00 11.59
C VAL A 185 5.75 35.71 12.33
N GLU A 186 5.61 36.99 12.64
CA GLU A 186 6.56 37.77 13.44
C GLU A 186 6.77 37.16 14.83
N THR A 187 5.67 36.77 15.48
CA THR A 187 5.70 36.11 16.80
C THR A 187 6.41 34.76 16.72
N LEU A 188 6.14 33.98 15.68
CA LEU A 188 6.82 32.69 15.46
C LEU A 188 8.31 32.88 15.19
N ALA A 189 8.70 33.88 14.39
CA ALA A 189 10.09 34.22 14.14
C ALA A 189 10.82 34.58 15.44
N ALA A 190 10.24 35.46 16.26
CA ALA A 190 10.81 35.86 17.55
C ALA A 190 10.95 34.67 18.54
N GLN A 191 9.98 33.75 18.55
CA GLN A 191 10.07 32.53 19.36
C GLN A 191 11.24 31.63 18.91
N LEU A 192 11.40 31.43 17.61
CA LEU A 192 12.50 30.63 17.06
C LEU A 192 13.86 31.30 17.32
N GLU A 193 13.95 32.63 17.18
CA GLU A 193 15.15 33.41 17.51
C GLU A 193 15.55 33.24 18.98
N GLY A 194 14.58 33.25 19.90
CA GLY A 194 14.80 32.98 21.31
C GLY A 194 15.28 31.55 21.58
N CYS A 195 14.65 30.55 20.95
CA CYS A 195 15.06 29.14 21.08
C CYS A 195 16.44 28.84 20.52
N LEU A 196 16.83 29.52 19.42
CA LEU A 196 18.09 29.31 18.71
C LEU A 196 19.21 30.25 19.17
N ASN A 197 18.88 31.22 20.03
CA ASN A 197 19.75 32.29 20.50
C ASN A 197 20.40 33.06 19.33
N ILE A 198 19.58 33.44 18.34
CA ILE A 198 20.00 34.18 17.16
C ILE A 198 19.78 35.67 17.42
N GLN A 199 20.88 36.43 17.42
CA GLN A 199 20.89 37.90 17.46
C GLN A 199 22.15 38.39 16.72
N PRO A 200 22.04 39.27 15.70
CA PRO A 200 20.82 39.85 15.12
C PRO A 200 20.03 38.85 14.24
N ARG A 201 18.78 39.20 13.89
CA ARG A 201 17.95 38.48 12.90
C ARG A 201 18.72 38.32 11.59
N TRP A 202 18.61 37.15 10.96
CA TRP A 202 19.27 36.90 9.67
C TRP A 202 18.64 37.74 8.58
N GLU A 203 19.48 38.39 7.78
CA GLU A 203 19.06 39.09 6.58
C GLU A 203 18.86 38.09 5.44
N ILE A 204 17.86 38.34 4.59
CA ILE A 204 17.64 37.54 3.39
C ILE A 204 18.89 37.64 2.50
N GLY A 205 19.50 36.49 2.23
CA GLY A 205 20.75 36.41 1.48
C GLY A 205 22.02 36.43 2.32
N SER A 206 21.94 36.45 3.66
CA SER A 206 23.11 36.21 4.53
C SER A 206 23.70 34.81 4.32
N ASP A 207 24.96 34.61 4.71
CA ASP A 207 25.64 33.32 4.55
C ASP A 207 24.92 32.20 5.33
N GLU A 208 24.47 32.48 6.55
CA GLU A 208 23.72 31.54 7.39
C GLU A 208 22.35 31.23 6.81
N TYR A 209 21.61 32.26 6.36
CA TYR A 209 20.33 32.09 5.69
C TYR A 209 20.48 31.20 4.45
N ASN A 210 21.42 31.52 3.56
CA ASN A 210 21.66 30.77 2.32
C ASN A 210 22.07 29.32 2.59
N ARG A 211 22.87 29.07 3.64
CA ARG A 211 23.26 27.73 4.05
C ARG A 211 22.03 26.89 4.42
N TYR A 212 21.19 27.40 5.32
CA TYR A 212 20.03 26.66 5.79
C TYR A 212 18.88 26.63 4.78
N GLN A 213 18.83 27.59 3.85
CA GLN A 213 17.94 27.53 2.68
C GLN A 213 18.32 26.38 1.74
N LYS A 214 19.62 26.17 1.48
CA LYS A 214 20.10 25.00 0.74
C LYS A 214 19.76 23.70 1.47
N GLU A 215 19.94 23.65 2.79
CA GLU A 215 19.57 22.45 3.54
C GLU A 215 18.05 22.21 3.51
N ALA A 216 17.23 23.26 3.61
CA ALA A 216 15.78 23.16 3.49
C ALA A 216 15.34 22.56 2.15
N THR A 217 15.97 22.99 1.04
CA THR A 217 15.69 22.44 -0.29
C THR A 217 16.16 20.99 -0.44
N LEU A 218 17.31 20.63 0.14
CA LEU A 218 17.79 19.25 0.18
C LEU A 218 16.87 18.34 1.01
N VAL A 219 16.36 18.81 2.15
CA VAL A 219 15.39 18.05 2.95
C VAL A 219 14.12 17.79 2.15
N LYS A 220 13.56 18.81 1.48
CA LYS A 220 12.39 18.65 0.59
C LYS A 220 12.66 17.62 -0.51
N TYR A 221 13.85 17.65 -1.13
CA TYR A 221 14.25 16.68 -2.14
C TYR A 221 14.36 15.26 -1.57
N ARG A 222 15.03 15.06 -0.44
CA ARG A 222 15.18 13.76 0.23
C ARG A 222 13.82 13.18 0.61
N THR A 223 12.92 13.98 1.19
CA THR A 223 11.57 13.53 1.51
C THR A 223 10.77 13.12 0.28
N ALA A 224 10.90 13.86 -0.84
CA ALA A 224 10.25 13.48 -2.09
C ALA A 224 10.83 12.17 -2.67
N LEU A 225 12.14 11.97 -2.53
CA LEU A 225 12.83 10.74 -2.94
C LEU A 225 12.36 9.54 -2.08
N ASP A 226 12.29 9.70 -0.76
CA ASP A 226 11.83 8.66 0.16
C ASP A 226 10.39 8.24 -0.15
N GLU A 227 9.52 9.21 -0.46
CA GLU A 227 8.13 8.93 -0.85
C GLU A 227 8.07 8.19 -2.19
N LEU A 228 8.90 8.57 -3.16
CA LEU A 228 9.01 7.86 -4.44
C LEU A 228 9.49 6.42 -4.24
N GLU A 229 10.54 6.20 -3.43
CA GLU A 229 11.04 4.88 -3.10
C GLU A 229 9.94 4.02 -2.46
N ARG A 230 9.22 4.58 -1.49
CA ARG A 230 8.09 3.92 -0.83
C ARG A 230 7.04 3.48 -1.85
N LEU A 231 6.68 4.34 -2.81
CA LEU A 231 5.72 4.03 -3.87
C LEU A 231 6.22 2.92 -4.79
N VAL A 232 7.50 2.94 -5.17
CA VAL A 232 8.11 1.91 -6.03
C VAL A 232 8.12 0.56 -5.31
N VAL A 233 8.56 0.52 -4.04
CA VAL A 233 8.58 -0.70 -3.23
C VAL A 233 7.16 -1.26 -3.08
N MET A 234 6.18 -0.41 -2.74
CA MET A 234 4.78 -0.80 -2.65
C MET A 234 4.28 -1.42 -3.97
N ARG A 235 4.62 -0.80 -5.10
CA ARG A 235 4.25 -1.30 -6.42
C ARG A 235 4.89 -2.65 -6.76
N LEU A 236 6.16 -2.85 -6.41
CA LEU A 236 6.85 -4.14 -6.59
C LEU A 236 6.17 -5.25 -5.76
N PHE A 237 5.80 -4.95 -4.51
CA PHE A 237 5.05 -5.90 -3.68
C PHE A 237 3.67 -6.22 -4.24
N GLU A 238 2.95 -5.23 -4.76
CA GLU A 238 1.67 -5.46 -5.45
C GLU A 238 1.82 -6.37 -6.66
N LEU A 239 2.81 -6.11 -7.52
CA LEU A 239 3.07 -6.92 -8.72
C LEU A 239 3.49 -8.35 -8.36
N SER A 240 4.31 -8.52 -7.31
CA SER A 240 4.68 -9.84 -6.78
C SER A 240 3.46 -10.62 -6.26
N LYS A 241 2.54 -9.95 -5.55
CA LYS A 241 1.28 -10.57 -5.13
C LYS A 241 0.40 -10.97 -6.32
N LEU A 242 0.30 -10.11 -7.34
CA LEU A 242 -0.46 -10.41 -8.56
C LEU A 242 0.13 -11.60 -9.32
N SER A 243 1.45 -11.68 -9.47
CA SER A 243 2.12 -12.81 -10.14
C SER A 243 1.97 -14.13 -9.34
N MET A 244 2.00 -14.05 -8.01
CA MET A 244 1.69 -15.19 -7.13
C MET A 244 0.20 -15.60 -7.18
N SER A 245 -0.72 -14.65 -7.35
CA SER A 245 -2.16 -14.95 -7.46
C SER A 245 -2.58 -15.50 -8.84
N GLY A 246 -1.76 -15.28 -9.88
CA GLY A 246 -1.98 -15.79 -11.24
C GLY A 246 -1.39 -17.17 -11.51
N THR A 247 -0.62 -17.73 -10.57
CA THR A 247 0.03 -19.03 -10.74
C THR A 247 -0.82 -20.16 -10.14
N ASP A 248 -1.97 -20.40 -10.78
CA ASP A 248 -2.81 -21.59 -10.63
C ASP A 248 -2.17 -22.84 -11.28
N TRP A 249 -0.86 -23.06 -11.11
CA TRP A 249 -0.15 -24.25 -11.63
C TRP A 249 -0.66 -25.56 -11.00
N ALA A 250 -1.45 -25.46 -9.93
CA ALA A 250 -2.14 -26.58 -9.30
C ALA A 250 -3.42 -27.02 -10.03
N LYS A 251 -3.92 -26.26 -11.03
CA LYS A 251 -5.07 -26.68 -11.84
C LYS A 251 -4.66 -27.84 -12.78
N PRO A 252 -5.39 -28.97 -12.77
CA PRO A 252 -5.03 -30.16 -13.56
C PRO A 252 -4.79 -29.89 -15.05
N ALA A 253 -5.55 -28.95 -15.64
CA ALA A 253 -5.44 -28.57 -17.05
C ALA A 253 -4.07 -27.99 -17.43
N HIS A 254 -3.42 -27.23 -16.52
CA HIS A 254 -2.13 -26.60 -16.80
C HIS A 254 -0.97 -27.62 -16.72
N ARG A 255 -1.10 -28.61 -15.82
CA ARG A 255 -0.15 -29.72 -15.66
C ARG A 255 -0.14 -30.63 -16.88
N GLU A 256 -1.30 -30.85 -17.49
CA GLU A 256 -1.43 -31.68 -18.70
C GLU A 256 -0.81 -30.99 -19.93
N ALA A 257 -0.92 -29.66 -20.03
CA ALA A 257 -0.29 -28.87 -21.09
C ALA A 257 1.25 -28.87 -20.99
N THR A 258 1.81 -28.67 -19.80
CA THR A 258 3.27 -28.71 -19.61
C THR A 258 3.85 -30.11 -19.85
N THR A 259 3.12 -31.17 -19.50
CA THR A 259 3.59 -32.54 -19.75
C THR A 259 3.54 -32.91 -21.24
N LYS A 260 2.67 -32.28 -22.04
CA LYS A 260 2.60 -32.47 -23.50
C LYS A 260 3.73 -31.71 -24.22
N TYR A 261 4.10 -30.51 -23.78
CA TYR A 261 5.19 -29.74 -24.38
C TYR A 261 6.58 -30.37 -24.19
N PHE A 262 6.87 -30.95 -23.03
CA PHE A 262 8.17 -31.60 -22.76
C PHE A 262 8.33 -33.03 -23.33
N LYS A 263 7.28 -33.59 -23.96
CA LYS A 263 7.34 -34.88 -24.65
C LYS A 263 7.54 -34.76 -26.16
N LEU A 264 7.69 -33.53 -26.68
CA LEU A 264 7.86 -33.22 -28.10
C LEU A 264 9.28 -32.73 -28.45
N GLN A 265 10.25 -32.93 -27.56
CA GLN A 265 11.69 -32.89 -27.84
C GLN A 265 12.28 -34.26 -27.58
#